data_AF-A0A2Z6NSV8-F1
#
_entry.id   AF-A0A2Z6NSV8-F1
#
_cell.length_a   1.000
_cell.length_b   1.000
_cell.length_c   1.000
_cell.angle_alpha   90.00
_cell.angle_beta   90.00
_cell.angle_gamma   90.00
#
_symmetry.space_group_name_H-M   'P 1'
#
loop_
_entity.id
_entity.type
_entity.pdbx_description
1 polymer ?
#
loop_
_entity_poly.entity_id
_entity_poly.type
_entity_poly.pdbx_seq_one_letter_code
_entity_poly.pdbx_strand_id
1 'polypeptide(L)'
;MEQQYLVTFAIVGLVSQLYKPFLFLNTMLFVIPSRYGLLGKKFKDTFGHVGNAILGGFVGMKKAENHGVPYSLTEEFASVYRMHPLLPDSLHLRDISASPGQNKSPPIIKEIPMNDLIGLQGEKTLLEIGVAKQLVSMGHQACGALELWNYPSWLRDLVPHNVDGTERSDHVDLAALENLTDDKEVIKVLEEVYGDDVEELDVLVGLLAEKKIKGD
;
A
#
# COMPACT_ATOMS: atom_id res chain seq x y z
N MET A 1 -3.25 29.42 2.94
CA MET A 1 -3.76 28.03 2.87
C MET A 1 -3.35 27.33 1.58
N GLU A 2 -3.63 27.90 0.39
CA GLU A 2 -3.35 27.26 -0.91
C GLU A 2 -1.88 26.83 -1.12
N GLN A 3 -0.91 27.70 -0.79
CA GLN A 3 0.51 27.34 -0.86
C GLN A 3 0.89 26.20 0.09
N GLN A 4 0.24 26.10 1.25
CA GLN A 4 0.49 25.04 2.22
C GLN A 4 -0.04 23.69 1.71
N TYR A 5 -1.21 23.68 1.06
CA TYR A 5 -1.71 22.48 0.38
C TYR A 5 -0.76 22.01 -0.72
N LEU A 6 -0.27 22.93 -1.56
CA LEU A 6 0.65 22.59 -2.65
C LEU A 6 1.95 21.95 -2.11
N VAL A 7 2.51 22.51 -1.05
CA VAL A 7 3.70 21.96 -0.39
C VAL A 7 3.41 20.58 0.19
N THR A 8 2.28 20.39 0.88
CA THR A 8 1.90 19.09 1.43
C THR A 8 1.74 18.03 0.34
N PHE A 9 1.00 18.32 -0.74
CA PHE A 9 0.84 17.38 -1.86
C PHE A 9 2.17 17.03 -2.53
N ALA A 10 3.06 18.02 -2.71
CA ALA A 10 4.38 17.77 -3.26
C ALA A 10 5.24 16.88 -2.36
N ILE A 11 5.14 17.04 -1.03
CA ILE A 11 5.83 16.18 -0.06
C ILE A 11 5.25 14.77 -0.07
N VAL A 12 3.93 14.60 -0.09
CA VAL A 12 3.28 13.29 -0.16
C VAL A 12 3.69 12.55 -1.43
N GLY A 13 3.64 13.22 -2.59
CA GLY A 13 4.10 12.64 -3.86
C GLY A 13 5.59 12.26 -3.83
N LEU A 14 6.42 13.09 -3.20
CA LEU A 14 7.84 12.80 -2.99
C LEU A 14 8.06 11.56 -2.12
N VAL A 15 7.43 11.50 -0.95
CA VAL A 15 7.55 10.38 -0.02
C VAL A 15 7.05 9.10 -0.69
N SER A 16 5.89 9.13 -1.34
CA SER A 16 5.39 7.98 -2.11
C SER A 16 6.40 7.49 -3.14
N GLN A 17 7.00 8.39 -3.94
CA GLN A 17 8.02 7.99 -4.90
C GLN A 17 9.26 7.42 -4.23
N LEU A 18 9.82 8.06 -3.20
CA LEU A 18 11.08 7.62 -2.60
C LEU A 18 10.99 6.35 -1.75
N TYR A 19 9.79 5.98 -1.28
CA TYR A 19 9.58 4.77 -0.48
C TYR A 19 9.15 3.55 -1.30
N LYS A 20 8.66 3.73 -2.55
CA LYS A 20 8.41 2.62 -3.50
C LYS A 20 9.56 1.61 -3.64
N PRO A 21 10.84 1.99 -3.55
CA PRO A 21 11.94 1.02 -3.62
C PRO A 21 12.07 0.11 -2.39
N PHE A 22 11.32 0.34 -1.30
CA PHE A 22 11.17 -0.63 -0.22
C PHE A 22 10.23 -1.78 -0.62
N LEU A 23 9.25 -1.49 -1.47
CA LEU A 23 8.31 -2.49 -2.02
C LEU A 23 8.96 -3.32 -3.14
N PHE A 24 9.92 -2.75 -3.86
CA PHE A 24 10.68 -3.44 -4.91
C PHE A 24 12.15 -3.04 -4.80
N LEU A 25 12.99 -3.88 -4.18
CA LEU A 25 14.37 -3.54 -3.85
C LEU A 25 15.21 -3.15 -5.10
N ASN A 26 14.83 -3.68 -6.27
CA ASN A 26 15.49 -3.43 -7.55
C ASN A 26 14.98 -2.16 -8.28
N THR A 27 13.89 -1.53 -7.85
CA THR A 27 13.30 -0.35 -8.54
C THR A 27 13.99 0.97 -8.22
N MET A 28 14.94 1.00 -7.27
CA MET A 28 15.79 2.18 -7.02
C MET A 28 16.38 2.74 -8.32
N LEU A 29 16.72 1.86 -9.27
CA LEU A 29 17.30 2.20 -10.57
C LEU A 29 16.35 3.01 -11.47
N PHE A 30 15.03 2.92 -11.28
CA PHE A 30 14.04 3.59 -12.11
C PHE A 30 13.35 4.75 -11.40
N VAL A 31 13.09 4.59 -10.10
CA VAL A 31 12.34 5.57 -9.31
C VAL A 31 13.13 6.85 -9.11
N ILE A 32 14.41 6.77 -8.73
CA ILE A 32 15.23 7.97 -8.49
C ILE A 32 15.44 8.76 -9.80
N PRO A 33 15.80 8.13 -10.94
CA PRO A 33 15.90 8.85 -12.21
C PRO A 33 14.57 9.37 -12.75
N SER A 34 13.42 8.72 -12.47
CA SER A 34 12.14 9.28 -12.91
C SER A 34 11.85 10.65 -12.31
N ARG A 35 12.29 10.88 -11.06
CA ARG A 35 12.16 12.20 -10.41
C ARG A 35 13.27 13.16 -10.79
N TYR A 36 14.52 12.74 -10.70
CA TYR A 36 15.67 13.65 -10.81
C TYR A 36 16.32 13.66 -12.20
N GLY A 37 15.93 12.73 -13.07
CA GLY A 37 16.58 12.46 -14.33
C GLY A 37 17.92 11.75 -14.13
N LEU A 38 18.54 11.37 -15.24
CA LEU A 38 19.86 10.74 -15.25
C LEU A 38 20.96 11.69 -14.73
N LEU A 39 20.75 13.00 -14.82
CA LEU A 39 21.66 14.02 -14.27
C LEU A 39 21.71 14.01 -12.73
N GLY A 40 20.69 13.43 -12.09
CA GLY A 40 20.66 13.19 -10.66
C GLY A 40 20.34 14.43 -9.81
N LYS A 41 20.12 14.17 -8.51
CA LYS A 41 19.65 15.17 -7.54
C LYS A 41 20.56 16.39 -7.41
N LYS A 42 21.87 16.19 -7.23
CA LYS A 42 22.81 17.29 -7.00
C LYS A 42 22.83 18.29 -8.16
N PHE A 43 22.80 17.79 -9.40
CA PHE A 43 22.76 18.63 -10.59
C PHE A 43 21.44 19.40 -10.65
N LYS A 44 20.31 18.69 -10.52
CA LYS A 44 18.98 19.30 -10.62
C LYS A 44 18.70 20.33 -9.52
N ASP A 45 19.19 20.11 -8.31
CA ASP A 45 19.06 21.08 -7.21
C ASP A 45 19.91 22.34 -7.44
N THR A 46 21.03 22.22 -8.15
CA THR A 46 21.97 23.34 -8.40
C THR A 46 21.60 24.14 -9.65
N PHE A 47 21.21 23.45 -10.74
CA PHE A 47 21.02 24.05 -12.06
C PHE A 47 19.56 24.01 -12.55
N GLY A 48 18.66 23.40 -11.78
CA GLY A 48 17.27 23.22 -12.17
C GLY A 48 17.04 22.07 -13.16
N HIS A 49 15.84 21.99 -13.70
CA HIS A 49 15.48 20.98 -14.72
C HIS A 49 16.13 21.33 -16.07
N VAL A 50 16.76 20.35 -16.72
CA VAL A 50 17.44 20.51 -18.01
C VAL A 50 17.03 19.39 -18.96
N GLY A 51 16.72 19.78 -20.21
CA GLY A 51 16.45 18.84 -21.30
C GLY A 51 15.05 18.22 -21.23
N ASN A 52 14.96 16.93 -21.52
CA ASN A 52 13.73 16.15 -21.52
C ASN A 52 13.55 15.37 -20.20
N ALA A 53 12.47 14.58 -20.11
CA ALA A 53 12.16 13.78 -18.92
C ALA A 53 13.26 12.74 -18.58
N ILE A 54 14.05 12.29 -19.55
CA ILE A 54 15.15 11.33 -19.31
C ILE A 54 16.31 12.02 -18.59
N LEU A 55 16.70 13.22 -19.03
CA LEU A 55 17.83 13.94 -18.46
C LEU A 55 17.51 14.65 -17.15
N GLY A 56 16.38 15.35 -17.10
CA GLY A 56 15.97 16.16 -15.96
C GLY A 56 14.89 15.53 -15.07
N GLY A 57 14.34 14.38 -15.45
CA GLY A 57 13.21 13.73 -14.76
C GLY A 57 11.85 14.31 -15.17
N PHE A 58 10.76 13.65 -14.79
CA PHE A 58 9.41 14.13 -15.09
C PHE A 58 9.01 15.36 -14.26
N VAL A 59 9.51 15.49 -13.03
CA VAL A 59 9.20 16.63 -12.15
C VAL A 59 9.90 17.89 -12.65
N GLY A 60 9.18 19.00 -12.83
CA GLY A 60 9.79 20.26 -13.27
C GLY A 60 9.89 20.42 -14.80
N MET A 61 9.24 19.54 -15.56
CA MET A 61 9.01 19.74 -16.99
C MET A 61 8.21 21.02 -17.24
N LYS A 62 8.54 21.73 -18.33
CA LYS A 62 7.90 23.03 -18.68
C LYS A 62 6.41 22.92 -18.99
N LYS A 63 5.96 21.77 -19.47
CA LYS A 63 4.57 21.47 -19.79
C LYS A 63 4.24 20.08 -19.26
N ALA A 64 3.00 19.92 -18.80
CA ALA A 64 2.44 18.61 -18.56
C ALA A 64 2.35 17.85 -19.89
N GLU A 65 2.64 16.56 -19.85
CA GLU A 65 2.56 15.64 -20.98
C GLU A 65 1.52 14.57 -20.66
N ASN A 66 0.55 14.40 -21.55
CA ASN A 66 -0.55 13.45 -21.39
C ASN A 66 -0.68 12.52 -22.61
N HIS A 67 0.26 12.58 -23.55
CA HIS A 67 0.32 11.73 -24.73
C HIS A 67 -0.97 11.76 -25.57
N GLY A 68 -1.68 12.89 -25.58
CA GLY A 68 -2.92 13.06 -26.35
C GLY A 68 -4.17 12.48 -25.70
N VAL A 69 -4.09 11.92 -24.49
CA VAL A 69 -5.23 11.37 -23.75
C VAL A 69 -5.44 12.15 -22.45
N PRO A 70 -6.68 12.56 -22.11
CA PRO A 70 -6.96 13.19 -20.82
C PRO A 70 -6.53 12.32 -19.64
N TYR A 71 -5.89 12.94 -18.64
CA TYR A 71 -5.44 12.23 -17.46
C TYR A 71 -6.62 11.62 -16.68
N SER A 72 -6.52 10.33 -16.37
CA SER A 72 -7.44 9.60 -15.49
C SER A 72 -6.67 8.47 -14.80
N LEU A 73 -7.17 8.02 -13.65
CA LEU A 73 -6.80 6.71 -13.11
C LEU A 73 -7.71 5.67 -13.76
N THR A 74 -7.13 4.55 -14.18
CA THR A 74 -7.86 3.51 -14.92
C THR A 74 -8.38 2.42 -13.98
N GLU A 75 -9.32 1.61 -14.46
CA GLU A 75 -9.88 0.48 -13.69
C GLU A 75 -8.81 -0.59 -13.41
N GLU A 76 -7.88 -0.80 -14.34
CA GLU A 76 -6.75 -1.71 -14.15
C GLU A 76 -5.83 -1.20 -13.04
N PHE A 77 -5.62 0.13 -12.96
CA PHE A 77 -4.86 0.73 -11.87
C PHE A 77 -5.52 0.45 -10.51
N ALA A 78 -6.84 0.57 -10.40
CA ALA A 78 -7.55 0.22 -9.18
C ALA A 78 -7.42 -1.28 -8.84
N SER A 79 -7.48 -2.14 -9.85
CA SER A 79 -7.43 -3.60 -9.70
C SER A 79 -6.07 -4.10 -9.17
N VAL A 80 -4.95 -3.57 -9.69
CA VAL A 80 -3.60 -3.99 -9.24
C VAL A 80 -3.20 -3.42 -7.87
N TYR A 81 -3.96 -2.46 -7.34
CA TYR A 81 -3.74 -1.88 -6.02
C TYR A 81 -4.57 -2.54 -4.90
N ARG A 82 -5.27 -3.64 -5.18
CA ARG A 82 -5.97 -4.47 -4.19
C ARG A 82 -5.00 -5.29 -3.35
N MET A 83 -4.31 -4.60 -2.44
CA MET A 83 -3.20 -5.13 -1.63
C MET A 83 -3.59 -5.38 -0.15
N HIS A 84 -4.85 -5.74 0.10
CA HIS A 84 -5.35 -6.07 1.44
C HIS A 84 -4.55 -7.15 2.20
N PRO A 85 -3.92 -8.15 1.54
CA PRO A 85 -3.04 -9.12 2.22
C PRO A 85 -1.83 -8.53 2.96
N LEU A 86 -1.49 -7.25 2.74
CA LEU A 86 -0.42 -6.58 3.49
C LEU A 86 -0.79 -6.32 4.96
N LEU A 87 -2.08 -6.35 5.31
CA LEU A 87 -2.54 -6.05 6.65
C LEU A 87 -2.36 -7.27 7.57
N PRO A 88 -1.79 -7.12 8.78
CA PRO A 88 -1.68 -8.22 9.73
C PRO A 88 -3.02 -8.52 10.42
N ASP A 89 -3.10 -9.61 11.17
CA ASP A 89 -4.27 -9.91 12.02
C ASP A 89 -4.29 -9.07 13.31
N SER A 90 -3.11 -8.75 13.85
CA SER A 90 -2.96 -7.96 15.08
C SER A 90 -1.75 -7.04 15.03
N LEU A 91 -1.83 -5.92 15.74
CA LEU A 91 -0.71 -5.02 15.99
C LEU A 91 -0.01 -5.36 17.31
N HIS A 92 1.30 -5.55 17.25
CA HIS A 92 2.15 -5.72 18.42
C HIS A 92 2.51 -4.36 19.01
N LEU A 93 1.73 -3.91 20.00
CA LEU A 93 1.95 -2.63 20.65
C LEU A 93 3.25 -2.66 21.47
N ARG A 94 4.14 -1.70 21.23
CA ARG A 94 5.45 -1.60 21.90
C ARG A 94 5.49 -0.48 22.93
N ASP A 95 6.30 -0.68 23.97
CA ASP A 95 6.55 0.34 24.98
C ASP A 95 7.64 1.32 24.54
N ILE A 96 7.26 2.56 24.28
CA ILE A 96 8.19 3.64 23.92
C ILE A 96 8.95 4.22 25.12
N SER A 97 8.48 3.97 26.35
CA SER A 97 9.09 4.49 27.57
C SER A 97 10.14 3.55 28.15
N ALA A 98 10.06 2.26 27.84
CA ALA A 98 11.05 1.28 28.25
C ALA A 98 12.38 1.45 27.48
N SER A 99 13.48 1.06 28.12
CA SER A 99 14.79 1.04 27.46
C SER A 99 14.75 0.04 26.29
N PRO A 100 15.16 0.44 25.06
CA PRO A 100 15.14 -0.46 23.92
C PRO A 100 16.00 -1.70 24.17
N GLY A 101 15.49 -2.86 23.76
CA GLY A 101 16.23 -4.12 23.81
C GLY A 101 17.29 -4.22 22.71
N GLN A 102 17.67 -5.46 22.37
CA GLN A 102 18.58 -5.73 21.26
C GLN A 102 18.02 -5.13 19.95
N ASN A 103 18.90 -4.61 19.09
CA ASN A 103 18.56 -3.95 17.82
C ASN A 103 17.64 -2.72 17.96
N LYS A 104 17.68 -2.01 19.11
CA LYS A 104 16.84 -0.84 19.39
C LYS A 104 15.33 -1.14 19.35
N SER A 105 14.93 -2.40 19.51
CA SER A 105 13.53 -2.80 19.50
C SER A 105 12.91 -2.58 20.88
N PRO A 106 11.87 -1.74 21.02
CA PRO A 106 11.17 -1.60 22.29
C PRO A 106 10.35 -2.87 22.61
N PRO A 107 10.18 -3.23 23.89
CA PRO A 107 9.49 -4.46 24.27
C PRO A 107 8.00 -4.41 23.91
N ILE A 108 7.41 -5.57 23.63
CA ILE A 108 5.98 -5.70 23.34
C ILE A 108 5.20 -5.63 24.67
N ILE A 109 4.15 -4.81 24.68
CA ILE A 109 3.22 -4.66 25.82
C ILE A 109 2.02 -5.58 25.63
N LYS A 110 1.36 -5.48 24.47
CA LYS A 110 0.12 -6.18 24.16
C LYS A 110 -0.05 -6.35 22.66
N GLU A 111 -0.81 -7.36 22.27
CA GLU A 111 -1.30 -7.53 20.91
C GLU A 111 -2.72 -6.98 20.84
N ILE A 112 -3.01 -6.18 19.82
CA ILE A 112 -4.33 -5.59 19.60
C ILE A 112 -4.86 -6.15 18.29
N PRO A 113 -6.01 -6.84 18.27
CA PRO A 113 -6.58 -7.34 17.02
C PRO A 113 -6.93 -6.16 16.11
N MET A 114 -6.76 -6.32 14.80
CA MET A 114 -7.03 -5.24 13.84
C MET A 114 -8.49 -4.77 13.85
N ASN A 115 -9.45 -5.64 14.23
CA ASN A 115 -10.85 -5.27 14.41
C ASN A 115 -11.05 -4.10 15.38
N ASP A 116 -10.18 -3.98 16.40
CA ASP A 116 -10.23 -2.87 17.36
C ASP A 116 -9.49 -1.61 16.87
N LEU A 117 -8.81 -1.69 15.73
CA LEU A 117 -7.97 -0.63 15.15
C LEU A 117 -8.56 -0.02 13.87
N ILE A 118 -9.73 -0.48 13.42
CA ILE A 118 -10.39 -0.01 12.20
C ILE A 118 -11.69 0.75 12.51
N GLY A 119 -12.14 1.57 11.56
CA GLY A 119 -13.40 2.30 11.66
C GLY A 119 -13.50 3.26 12.84
N LEU A 120 -14.73 3.55 13.27
CA LEU A 120 -15.00 4.49 14.37
C LEU A 120 -14.45 4.00 15.73
N GLN A 121 -14.34 2.68 15.92
CA GLN A 121 -13.72 2.08 17.10
C GLN A 121 -12.21 2.33 17.11
N GLY A 122 -11.55 2.11 15.96
CA GLY A 122 -10.12 2.35 15.79
C GLY A 122 -9.69 3.78 16.09
N GLU A 123 -10.53 4.78 15.76
CA GLU A 123 -10.27 6.18 16.11
C GLU A 123 -10.18 6.39 17.63
N LYS A 124 -11.09 5.77 18.40
CA LYS A 124 -11.06 5.83 19.87
C LYS A 124 -9.83 5.13 20.42
N THR A 125 -9.53 3.95 19.90
CA THR A 125 -8.36 3.17 20.31
C THR A 125 -7.05 3.90 19.99
N LEU A 126 -6.96 4.60 18.86
CA LEU A 126 -5.80 5.43 18.51
C LEU A 126 -5.60 6.59 19.51
N LEU A 127 -6.69 7.22 19.98
CA LEU A 127 -6.61 8.28 20.99
C LEU A 127 -6.10 7.75 22.33
N GLU A 128 -6.48 6.53 22.71
CA GLU A 128 -5.99 5.87 23.94
C GLU A 128 -4.53 5.45 23.85
N ILE A 129 -4.10 4.90 22.71
CA ILE A 129 -2.73 4.44 22.48
C ILE A 129 -1.76 5.61 22.32
N GLY A 130 -2.18 6.63 21.58
CA GLY A 130 -1.37 7.77 21.14
C GLY A 130 -0.60 7.50 19.84
N VAL A 131 -0.58 8.50 18.95
CA VAL A 131 0.03 8.42 17.59
C VAL A 131 1.48 7.95 17.61
N ALA A 132 2.31 8.45 18.54
CA ALA A 132 3.72 8.09 18.61
C ALA A 132 3.94 6.59 18.89
N LYS A 133 3.17 6.02 19.83
CA LYS A 133 3.28 4.61 20.19
C LYS A 133 2.80 3.72 19.05
N GLN A 134 1.73 4.11 18.38
CA GLN A 134 1.22 3.42 17.19
C GLN A 134 2.27 3.38 16.07
N LEU A 135 2.82 4.54 15.69
CA LEU A 135 3.82 4.64 14.61
C LEU A 135 5.09 3.85 14.91
N VAL A 136 5.60 3.91 16.15
CA VAL A 136 6.78 3.12 16.54
C VAL A 136 6.49 1.62 16.49
N SER A 137 5.29 1.20 16.91
CA SER A 137 4.87 -0.21 16.86
C SER A 137 4.79 -0.71 15.42
N MET A 138 4.11 0.04 14.54
CA MET A 138 4.01 -0.27 13.11
C MET A 138 5.39 -0.32 12.44
N GLY A 139 6.30 0.60 12.78
CA GLY A 139 7.66 0.60 12.23
C GLY A 139 8.53 -0.59 12.62
N HIS A 140 8.14 -1.35 13.66
CA HIS A 140 8.86 -2.54 14.15
C HIS A 140 8.08 -3.85 13.91
N GLN A 141 7.04 -3.81 13.07
CA GLN A 141 6.28 -4.98 12.68
C GLN A 141 6.27 -5.08 11.15
N ALA A 142 6.59 -6.27 10.64
CA ALA A 142 6.48 -6.52 9.20
C ALA A 142 5.00 -6.54 8.78
N CYS A 143 4.75 -6.09 7.55
CA CYS A 143 3.45 -6.29 6.89
C CYS A 143 3.32 -7.73 6.38
N GLY A 144 2.10 -8.12 6.03
CA GLY A 144 1.85 -9.39 5.33
C GLY A 144 2.46 -9.41 3.93
N ALA A 145 2.51 -10.59 3.32
CA ALA A 145 3.00 -10.78 1.95
C ALA A 145 1.84 -10.80 0.95
N LEU A 146 2.09 -10.39 -0.30
CA LEU A 146 1.13 -10.48 -1.41
C LEU A 146 1.13 -11.90 -2.02
N GLU A 147 0.66 -12.85 -1.22
CA GLU A 147 0.59 -14.28 -1.56
C GLU A 147 -0.82 -14.84 -1.33
N LEU A 148 -1.10 -16.00 -1.95
CA LEU A 148 -2.31 -16.77 -1.67
C LEU A 148 -2.39 -17.16 -0.19
N TRP A 149 -3.62 -17.32 0.31
CA TRP A 149 -3.92 -17.63 1.73
C TRP A 149 -3.40 -16.64 2.76
N ASN A 150 -3.13 -15.40 2.34
CA ASN A 150 -2.73 -14.33 3.24
C ASN A 150 -3.76 -13.18 3.33
N TYR A 151 -5.02 -13.43 2.96
CA TYR A 151 -6.10 -12.44 3.09
C TYR A 151 -6.65 -12.43 4.53
N PRO A 152 -6.66 -11.28 5.24
CA PRO A 152 -7.05 -11.21 6.64
C PRO A 152 -8.49 -11.66 6.87
N SER A 153 -8.69 -12.52 7.88
CA SER A 153 -10.02 -13.07 8.19
C SER A 153 -11.02 -11.99 8.60
N TRP A 154 -10.56 -10.94 9.27
CA TRP A 154 -11.39 -9.84 9.75
C TRP A 154 -11.92 -8.93 8.64
N LEU A 155 -11.37 -9.01 7.42
CA LEU A 155 -11.92 -8.31 6.25
C LEU A 155 -13.07 -9.07 5.58
N ARG A 156 -13.32 -10.33 5.96
CA ARG A 156 -14.43 -11.14 5.46
C ARG A 156 -15.77 -10.85 6.15
N ASP A 157 -15.73 -10.05 7.21
CA ASP A 157 -16.91 -9.59 7.94
C ASP A 157 -16.68 -8.13 8.37
N LEU A 158 -16.54 -7.26 7.37
CA LEU A 158 -16.21 -5.85 7.57
C LEU A 158 -17.48 -5.00 7.61
N VAL A 159 -17.50 -3.99 8.49
CA VAL A 159 -18.51 -2.93 8.48
C VAL A 159 -18.08 -1.85 7.48
N PRO A 160 -18.74 -1.71 6.31
CA PRO A 160 -18.36 -0.70 5.33
C PRO A 160 -18.91 0.67 5.71
N HIS A 161 -18.28 1.72 5.19
CA HIS A 161 -18.69 3.10 5.45
C HIS A 161 -19.40 3.73 4.24
N ASN A 162 -20.29 4.68 4.53
CA ASN A 162 -20.81 5.62 3.56
C ASN A 162 -19.76 6.69 3.21
N VAL A 163 -20.05 7.49 2.18
CA VAL A 163 -19.17 8.58 1.72
C VAL A 163 -18.96 9.64 2.82
N ASP A 164 -19.91 9.79 3.72
CA ASP A 164 -19.84 10.71 4.87
C ASP A 164 -19.10 10.13 6.09
N GLY A 165 -18.60 8.89 5.99
CA GLY A 165 -17.88 8.20 7.07
C GLY A 165 -18.77 7.48 8.07
N THR A 166 -20.09 7.47 7.89
CA THR A 166 -21.01 6.70 8.76
C THR A 166 -20.99 5.21 8.43
N GLU A 167 -21.18 4.37 9.45
CA GLU A 167 -21.24 2.91 9.29
C GLU A 167 -22.53 2.47 8.58
N ARG A 168 -22.41 1.48 7.69
CA ARG A 168 -23.55 0.80 7.08
C ARG A 168 -23.96 -0.40 7.94
N SER A 169 -25.24 -0.76 7.91
CA SER A 169 -25.76 -1.94 8.62
C SER A 169 -25.31 -3.26 8.00
N ASP A 170 -25.10 -3.27 6.69
CA ASP A 170 -24.85 -4.49 5.93
C ASP A 170 -23.35 -4.75 5.87
N HIS A 171 -22.92 -5.79 6.56
CA HIS A 171 -21.53 -6.24 6.56
C HIS A 171 -21.16 -6.83 5.20
N VAL A 172 -19.87 -6.77 4.87
CA VAL A 172 -19.34 -7.26 3.60
C VAL A 172 -18.17 -8.20 3.82
N ASP A 173 -18.14 -9.27 3.01
CA ASP A 173 -16.92 -10.04 2.80
C ASP A 173 -16.11 -9.34 1.71
N LEU A 174 -15.07 -8.59 2.11
CA LEU A 174 -14.26 -7.82 1.17
C LEU A 174 -13.48 -8.74 0.23
N ALA A 175 -13.07 -9.92 0.68
CA ALA A 175 -12.39 -10.88 -0.19
C ALA A 175 -13.34 -11.35 -1.31
N ALA A 176 -14.58 -11.67 -0.97
CA ALA A 176 -15.61 -12.08 -1.93
C ALA A 176 -16.14 -10.91 -2.78
N LEU A 177 -16.06 -9.67 -2.32
CA LEU A 177 -16.44 -8.49 -3.10
C LEU A 177 -15.35 -8.09 -4.11
N GLU A 178 -14.10 -8.30 -3.74
CA GLU A 178 -12.95 -8.04 -4.61
C GLU A 178 -12.74 -9.15 -5.64
N ASN A 179 -13.18 -10.36 -5.33
CA ASN A 179 -13.32 -11.42 -6.31
C ASN A 179 -14.68 -11.25 -7.01
N LEU A 180 -14.76 -11.44 -8.33
CA LEU A 180 -16.08 -11.52 -8.99
C LEU A 180 -16.69 -12.93 -8.88
N THR A 181 -16.13 -13.80 -8.04
CA THR A 181 -16.46 -15.23 -7.98
C THR A 181 -16.87 -15.69 -6.57
N ASP A 182 -17.92 -16.51 -6.52
CA ASP A 182 -18.65 -16.95 -5.33
C ASP A 182 -18.11 -18.26 -4.68
N ASP A 183 -16.90 -18.74 -5.03
CA ASP A 183 -16.45 -20.11 -4.67
C ASP A 183 -15.23 -20.19 -3.72
N LYS A 184 -15.27 -21.13 -2.76
CA LYS A 184 -14.58 -21.06 -1.44
C LYS A 184 -13.42 -22.03 -1.18
N GLU A 185 -12.95 -22.79 -2.15
CA GLU A 185 -11.85 -23.76 -1.96
C GLU A 185 -10.81 -23.49 -3.06
N VAL A 186 -9.54 -23.13 -2.79
CA VAL A 186 -8.59 -22.65 -3.84
C VAL A 186 -7.25 -23.42 -3.87
N ILE A 187 -7.17 -24.51 -3.10
CA ILE A 187 -6.12 -25.55 -3.02
C ILE A 187 -5.98 -26.46 -4.24
N LYS A 188 -6.97 -27.34 -4.35
CA LYS A 188 -7.14 -28.33 -5.40
C LYS A 188 -7.91 -27.79 -6.61
N VAL A 189 -8.42 -26.57 -6.48
CA VAL A 189 -9.52 -26.04 -7.28
C VAL A 189 -9.05 -25.22 -8.48
N LEU A 190 -7.80 -24.75 -8.51
CA LEU A 190 -7.29 -24.06 -9.71
C LEU A 190 -7.27 -24.98 -10.94
N GLU A 191 -7.06 -26.29 -10.80
CA GLU A 191 -7.23 -27.29 -11.88
C GLU A 191 -8.68 -27.82 -12.01
N GLU A 192 -9.52 -27.69 -10.97
CA GLU A 192 -10.86 -28.31 -10.90
C GLU A 192 -12.01 -27.35 -11.25
N VAL A 193 -11.85 -26.03 -11.03
CA VAL A 193 -12.82 -24.97 -11.37
C VAL A 193 -12.48 -24.28 -12.69
N TYR A 194 -11.19 -24.02 -12.96
CA TYR A 194 -10.77 -23.43 -14.22
C TYR A 194 -10.33 -24.47 -15.26
N GLY A 195 -10.19 -25.75 -14.87
CA GLY A 195 -9.68 -26.78 -15.77
C GLY A 195 -8.29 -26.43 -16.27
N ASP A 196 -8.07 -26.60 -17.57
CA ASP A 196 -6.89 -26.10 -18.30
C ASP A 196 -7.11 -24.69 -18.91
N ASP A 197 -8.23 -24.01 -18.60
CA ASP A 197 -8.59 -22.72 -19.19
C ASP A 197 -8.08 -21.55 -18.33
N VAL A 198 -6.91 -21.05 -18.71
CA VAL A 198 -6.25 -19.91 -18.07
C VAL A 198 -7.01 -18.58 -18.23
N GLU A 199 -7.96 -18.48 -19.16
CA GLU A 199 -8.70 -17.24 -19.43
C GLU A 199 -9.76 -16.93 -18.36
N GLU A 200 -10.17 -17.94 -17.59
CA GLU A 200 -11.13 -17.77 -16.50
C GLU A 200 -10.46 -17.33 -15.19
N LEU A 201 -9.12 -17.33 -15.12
CA LEU A 201 -8.38 -16.95 -13.92
C LEU A 201 -8.60 -15.48 -13.55
N ASP A 202 -9.16 -15.24 -12.37
CA ASP A 202 -9.36 -13.90 -11.82
C ASP A 202 -8.03 -13.13 -11.67
N VAL A 203 -8.04 -11.85 -12.04
CA VAL A 203 -6.86 -10.97 -12.00
C VAL A 203 -6.23 -10.93 -10.60
N LEU A 204 -7.04 -10.78 -9.54
CA LEU A 204 -6.53 -10.73 -8.17
C LEU A 204 -5.86 -12.05 -7.77
N VAL A 205 -6.48 -13.19 -8.10
CA VAL A 205 -5.94 -14.51 -7.82
C VAL A 205 -4.62 -14.71 -8.57
N GLY A 206 -4.57 -14.36 -9.86
CA GLY A 206 -3.35 -14.40 -10.66
C GLY A 206 -2.22 -13.56 -10.08
N LEU A 207 -2.49 -12.31 -9.69
CA LEU A 207 -1.48 -11.40 -9.11
C LEU A 207 -0.91 -11.94 -7.78
N LEU A 208 -1.74 -12.52 -6.93
CA LEU A 208 -1.31 -13.11 -5.66
C LEU A 208 -0.56 -14.43 -5.87
N ALA A 209 -0.97 -15.24 -6.86
CA ALA A 209 -0.34 -16.52 -7.19
C ALA A 209 0.97 -16.39 -7.98
N GLU A 210 1.19 -15.28 -8.67
CA GLU A 210 2.36 -15.08 -9.52
C GLU A 210 3.66 -15.23 -8.72
N LYS A 211 4.61 -15.98 -9.28
CA LYS A 211 5.96 -16.12 -8.73
C LYS A 211 6.68 -14.78 -8.75
N LYS A 212 6.96 -14.24 -7.55
CA LYS A 212 7.59 -12.94 -7.38
C LYS A 212 9.06 -12.94 -7.84
N ILE A 213 9.51 -11.79 -8.33
CA ILE A 213 10.92 -11.57 -8.69
C ILE A 213 11.73 -11.47 -7.39
N LYS A 214 12.95 -12.00 -7.39
CA LYS A 214 13.79 -11.99 -6.19
C LYS A 214 14.06 -10.55 -5.71
N GLY A 215 13.64 -10.24 -4.49
CA GLY A 215 13.76 -8.90 -3.89
C GLY A 215 12.47 -8.09 -3.90
N ASP A 216 11.39 -8.69 -4.39
CA ASP A 216 10.00 -8.29 -4.19
C ASP A 216 9.34 -9.16 -3.12
#